data_AF-A0A0L0S0Z0-F1
#
_entry.id   AF-A0A0L0S0Z0-F1
#
_cell.length_a   1.000
_cell.length_b   1.000
_cell.length_c   1.000
_cell.angle_alpha   90.00
_cell.angle_beta   90.00
_cell.angle_gamma   90.00
#
_symmetry.space_group_name_H-M   'P 1'
#
loop_
_entity.id
_entity.type
_entity.pdbx_description
1 polymer ?
#
loop_
_entity_poly.entity_id
_entity_poly.type
_entity_poly.pdbx_seq_one_letter_code
_entity_poly.pdbx_strand_id
1 'polypeptide(L)'
;MTLSTLTLRVKRHKTTYFVQCSATDTVLALKRRVAKLVGRDPRDVRLLVPKDKMTTTVDYAAVHAKDKLAELEDKAVLDQLGVPDDAVVFAVFWVPGEINAAEGKWEPVDLPEPAPLVEADEELSEAEHADAGAPRADKGKARA
;
A
#
# COMPACT_ATOMS: atom_id res chain seq x y z
N MET A 1 6.91 10.11 -31.99
CA MET A 1 5.81 9.96 -31.02
C MET A 1 6.44 10.04 -29.64
N THR A 2 6.16 11.08 -28.87
CA THR A 2 6.62 11.17 -27.47
C THR A 2 5.91 10.08 -26.68
N LEU A 3 6.66 9.12 -26.15
CA LEU A 3 6.12 8.12 -25.23
C LEU A 3 5.73 8.85 -23.95
N SER A 4 4.43 9.04 -23.74
CA SER A 4 3.90 9.62 -22.50
C SER A 4 4.14 8.61 -21.38
N THR A 5 5.18 8.84 -20.58
CA THR A 5 5.45 8.08 -19.37
C THR A 5 4.57 8.58 -18.24
N LEU A 6 3.89 7.65 -17.57
CA LEU A 6 3.05 7.87 -16.41
C LEU A 6 3.70 7.24 -15.19
N THR A 7 3.54 7.86 -14.03
CA THR A 7 3.87 7.27 -12.73
C THR A 7 2.60 7.02 -11.97
N LEU A 8 2.36 5.78 -11.54
CA LEU A 8 1.16 5.38 -10.81
C LEU A 8 1.50 5.03 -9.37
N ARG A 9 0.59 5.34 -8.45
CA ARG A 9 0.66 4.93 -7.04
C ARG A 9 -0.24 3.72 -6.81
N VAL A 10 0.37 2.56 -6.67
CA VAL A 10 -0.34 1.32 -6.35
C VAL A 10 -0.37 1.13 -4.83
N LYS A 11 -1.54 1.25 -4.22
CA LYS A 11 -1.74 1.18 -2.76
C LYS A 11 -2.30 -0.16 -2.31
N ARG A 12 -1.78 -0.69 -1.21
CA ARG A 12 -2.26 -1.89 -0.53
C ARG A 12 -1.90 -1.81 0.96
N HIS A 13 -2.88 -1.88 1.87
CA HIS A 13 -2.67 -1.64 3.30
C HIS A 13 -1.86 -0.34 3.51
N LYS A 14 -0.79 -0.39 4.30
CA LYS A 14 0.11 0.77 4.54
C LYS A 14 1.19 0.93 3.48
N THR A 15 1.21 0.10 2.44
CA THR A 15 2.27 0.10 1.41
C THR A 15 1.80 0.82 0.16
N THR A 16 2.65 1.71 -0.36
CA THR A 16 2.46 2.37 -1.67
C THR A 16 3.65 2.02 -2.57
N TYR A 17 3.37 1.44 -3.72
CA TYR A 17 4.35 1.16 -4.76
C TYR A 17 4.25 2.24 -5.84
N PHE A 18 5.38 2.83 -6.21
CA PHE A 18 5.46 3.75 -7.33
C PHE A 18 5.86 2.97 -8.58
N VAL A 19 4.99 2.95 -9.58
CA VAL A 19 5.17 2.16 -10.79
C VAL A 19 5.15 3.08 -12.00
N GLN A 20 6.27 3.14 -12.71
CA GLN A 20 6.36 3.88 -13.97
C GLN A 20 5.86 3.00 -15.12
N CYS A 21 5.03 3.53 -16.00
CA CYS A 21 4.49 2.87 -17.19
C CYS A 21 4.30 3.82 -18.37
N SER A 22 4.07 3.26 -19.56
CA SER A 22 3.64 4.03 -20.73
C SER A 22 2.13 4.16 -20.72
N ALA A 23 1.57 5.28 -21.19
CA ALA A 23 0.13 5.42 -21.40
C ALA A 23 -0.42 4.33 -22.37
N THR A 24 0.42 3.84 -23.28
CA THR A 24 0.08 2.78 -24.23
C THR A 24 0.16 1.37 -23.64
N ASP A 25 0.64 1.22 -22.40
CA ASP A 25 0.72 -0.09 -21.76
C ASP A 25 -0.69 -0.62 -21.44
N THR A 26 -0.82 -1.95 -21.45
CA THR A 26 -2.05 -2.60 -20.99
C THR A 26 -2.05 -2.77 -19.47
N VAL A 27 -3.25 -2.94 -18.90
CA VAL A 27 -3.42 -3.28 -17.48
C VAL A 27 -2.65 -4.55 -17.14
N LEU A 28 -2.59 -5.56 -18.02
CA LEU A 28 -1.79 -6.77 -17.80
C LEU A 28 -0.29 -6.45 -17.64
N ALA A 29 0.24 -5.50 -18.43
CA ALA A 29 1.64 -5.09 -18.32
C ALA A 29 1.91 -4.39 -16.98
N LEU A 30 0.99 -3.53 -16.52
CA LEU A 30 1.03 -2.92 -15.19
C LEU A 30 0.97 -3.98 -14.08
N LYS A 31 0.02 -4.92 -14.17
CA LYS A 31 -0.16 -6.03 -13.23
C LYS A 31 1.09 -6.90 -13.12
N ARG A 32 1.76 -7.21 -14.24
CA ARG A 32 3.05 -7.92 -14.25
C ARG A 32 4.17 -7.15 -13.56
N ARG A 33 4.23 -5.82 -13.69
CA ARG A 33 5.22 -4.99 -12.98
C ARG A 33 4.98 -5.00 -11.49
N VAL A 34 3.72 -4.81 -11.06
CA VAL A 34 3.32 -4.90 -9.64
C VAL A 34 3.64 -6.29 -9.08
N ALA A 35 3.26 -7.34 -9.80
CA ALA A 35 3.53 -8.73 -9.41
C ALA A 35 5.04 -9.00 -9.24
N LYS A 36 5.88 -8.49 -10.14
CA LYS A 36 7.33 -8.58 -10.03
C LYS A 36 7.89 -7.82 -8.82
N LEU A 37 7.35 -6.65 -8.50
CA LEU A 37 7.76 -5.85 -7.33
C LEU A 37 7.42 -6.56 -6.01
N VAL A 38 6.30 -7.28 -5.96
CA VAL A 38 5.81 -7.94 -4.74
C VAL A 38 6.16 -9.43 -4.67
N GLY A 39 6.89 -9.96 -5.66
CA GLY A 39 7.31 -11.35 -5.70
C GLY A 39 6.16 -12.35 -5.83
N ARG A 40 5.09 -11.99 -6.54
CA ARG A 40 3.90 -12.82 -6.74
C ARG A 40 3.63 -13.11 -8.22
N ASP A 41 2.77 -14.08 -8.49
CA ASP A 41 2.24 -14.29 -9.81
C ASP A 41 1.26 -13.19 -10.19
N PRO A 42 1.23 -12.74 -11.46
CA PRO A 42 0.26 -11.75 -11.91
C PRO A 42 -1.18 -12.24 -11.81
N ARG A 43 -1.41 -13.56 -11.76
CA ARG A 43 -2.73 -14.15 -11.52
C ARG A 43 -3.23 -13.93 -10.10
N ASP A 44 -2.30 -13.75 -9.15
CA ASP A 44 -2.60 -13.54 -7.74
C ASP A 44 -2.69 -12.06 -7.39
N VAL A 45 -2.72 -11.18 -8.39
CA VAL A 45 -2.80 -9.73 -8.22
C VAL A 45 -4.00 -9.20 -8.99
N ARG A 46 -4.88 -8.49 -8.29
CA ARG A 46 -5.95 -7.68 -8.88
C ARG A 46 -5.69 -6.21 -8.65
N LEU A 47 -5.98 -5.43 -9.68
CA LEU A 47 -5.89 -3.98 -9.64
C LEU A 47 -7.31 -3.42 -9.67
N LEU A 48 -7.60 -2.52 -8.74
CA LEU A 48 -8.92 -1.93 -8.54
C LEU A 48 -8.80 -0.40 -8.63
N VAL A 49 -9.85 0.23 -9.14
CA VAL A 49 -9.97 1.69 -9.24
C VAL A 49 -11.37 2.15 -8.84
N PRO A 50 -11.56 3.42 -8.45
CA PRO A 50 -12.90 3.96 -8.24
C PRO A 50 -13.75 3.91 -9.53
N LYS A 51 -15.02 3.50 -9.42
CA LYS A 51 -15.95 3.39 -10.55
C LYS A 51 -16.30 4.73 -11.18
N ASP A 52 -16.38 5.78 -10.35
CA ASP A 52 -16.83 7.09 -10.80
C ASP A 52 -15.82 7.73 -11.76
N LYS A 53 -14.55 7.78 -11.35
CA LYS A 53 -13.45 8.32 -12.15
C LYS A 53 -12.10 7.93 -11.56
N MET A 54 -11.12 7.69 -12.44
CA MET A 54 -9.72 7.68 -12.01
C MET A 54 -9.32 9.02 -11.42
N THR A 55 -8.62 8.95 -10.30
CA THR A 55 -8.23 10.11 -9.50
C THR A 55 -6.80 9.95 -8.99
N THR A 56 -6.17 11.07 -8.73
CA THR A 56 -4.86 11.18 -8.05
C THR A 56 -5.04 11.33 -6.53
N THR A 57 -6.27 11.52 -6.04
CA THR A 57 -6.59 11.61 -4.62
C THR A 57 -7.25 10.33 -4.14
N VAL A 58 -7.15 10.04 -2.84
CA VAL A 58 -7.79 8.86 -2.23
C VAL A 58 -8.97 9.33 -1.41
N ASP A 59 -10.17 8.87 -1.76
CA ASP A 59 -11.35 8.94 -0.91
C ASP A 59 -11.41 7.65 -0.08
N TYR A 60 -10.87 7.70 1.15
CA TYR A 60 -10.77 6.53 2.03
C TYR A 60 -12.15 5.95 2.37
N ALA A 61 -13.19 6.78 2.51
CA ALA A 61 -14.55 6.32 2.75
C ALA A 61 -15.09 5.50 1.56
N ALA A 62 -14.79 5.91 0.33
CA ALA A 62 -15.19 5.17 -0.87
C ALA A 62 -14.38 3.89 -1.09
N VAL A 63 -13.11 3.85 -0.67
CA VAL A 63 -12.23 2.67 -0.84
C VAL A 63 -12.70 1.47 -0.03
N HIS A 64 -13.28 1.70 1.15
CA HIS A 64 -13.85 0.63 1.97
C HIS A 64 -15.21 0.12 1.45
N ALA A 65 -15.85 0.86 0.54
CA ALA A 65 -17.09 0.44 -0.10
C ALA A 65 -16.79 -0.39 -1.37
N LYS A 66 -16.92 -1.73 -1.26
CA LYS A 66 -16.66 -2.66 -2.38
C LYS A 66 -17.46 -2.31 -3.64
N ASP A 67 -18.67 -1.77 -3.50
CA ASP A 67 -19.53 -1.39 -4.62
C ASP A 67 -19.01 -0.18 -5.40
N LYS A 68 -18.08 0.60 -4.85
CA LYS A 68 -17.48 1.77 -5.50
C LYS A 68 -16.16 1.47 -6.22
N LEU A 69 -15.61 0.27 -6.06
CA LEU A 69 -14.40 -0.15 -6.75
C LEU A 69 -14.72 -1.06 -7.93
N ALA A 70 -14.04 -0.86 -9.05
CA ALA A 70 -14.06 -1.71 -10.22
C ALA A 70 -12.69 -2.35 -10.44
N GLU A 71 -12.69 -3.62 -10.82
CA GLU A 71 -11.49 -4.31 -11.28
C GLU A 71 -11.11 -3.82 -12.68
N LEU A 72 -9.81 -3.60 -12.88
CA LEU A 72 -9.27 -3.25 -14.18
C LEU A 72 -9.14 -4.49 -15.06
N GLU A 73 -9.70 -4.42 -16.25
CA GLU A 73 -9.64 -5.47 -17.27
C GLU A 73 -8.24 -5.55 -17.89
N ASP A 74 -7.65 -6.74 -17.94
CA ASP A 74 -6.26 -6.97 -18.37
C ASP A 74 -5.95 -6.47 -19.79
N LYS A 75 -6.95 -6.52 -20.68
CA LYS A 75 -6.83 -6.10 -22.09
C LYS A 75 -6.95 -4.59 -22.28
N ALA A 76 -7.44 -3.85 -21.29
CA ALA A 76 -7.61 -2.42 -21.40
C ALA A 76 -6.25 -1.71 -21.45
N VAL A 77 -6.18 -0.63 -22.23
CA VAL A 77 -5.01 0.25 -22.34
C VAL A 77 -5.18 1.40 -21.35
N LEU A 78 -4.10 1.79 -20.67
CA LEU A 78 -4.15 2.84 -19.63
C LEU A 78 -4.67 4.19 -20.18
N ASP A 79 -4.27 4.55 -21.40
CA ASP A 79 -4.76 5.74 -22.10
C ASP A 79 -6.28 5.69 -22.39
N GLN A 80 -6.81 4.52 -22.78
CA GLN A 80 -8.25 4.34 -23.01
C GLN A 80 -9.08 4.44 -21.73
N LEU A 81 -8.47 4.05 -20.60
CA LEU A 81 -9.07 4.20 -19.28
C LEU A 81 -8.99 5.64 -18.76
N GLY A 82 -8.28 6.53 -19.47
CA GLY A 82 -8.06 7.91 -19.07
C GLY A 82 -7.27 8.01 -17.77
N VAL A 83 -6.30 7.11 -17.54
CA VAL A 83 -5.45 7.11 -16.35
C VAL A 83 -4.59 8.37 -16.34
N PRO A 84 -4.78 9.32 -15.41
CA PRO A 84 -3.91 10.48 -15.31
C PRO A 84 -2.53 10.07 -14.77
N ASP A 85 -1.54 10.94 -14.97
CA ASP A 85 -0.28 10.83 -14.23
C ASP A 85 -0.56 10.96 -12.73
N ASP A 86 0.21 10.23 -11.92
CA ASP A 86 0.05 10.14 -10.46
C ASP A 86 -1.29 9.54 -9.98
N ALA A 87 -1.99 8.80 -10.85
CA ALA A 87 -3.24 8.13 -10.48
C ALA A 87 -3.01 7.08 -9.37
N VAL A 88 -4.02 6.94 -8.52
CA VAL A 88 -4.04 5.92 -7.47
C VAL A 88 -4.79 4.68 -7.95
N VAL A 89 -4.13 3.53 -7.82
CA VAL A 89 -4.69 2.20 -8.11
C VAL A 89 -4.56 1.37 -6.84
N PHE A 90 -5.58 0.58 -6.51
CA PHE A 90 -5.52 -0.31 -5.35
C PHE A 90 -5.14 -1.72 -5.79
N ALA A 91 -4.29 -2.40 -5.02
CA ALA A 91 -3.94 -3.78 -5.28
C ALA A 91 -4.52 -4.68 -4.19
N VAL A 92 -5.14 -5.79 -4.62
CA VAL A 92 -5.53 -6.89 -3.74
C VAL A 92 -4.93 -8.19 -4.23
N PHE A 93 -4.45 -9.01 -3.31
CA PHE A 93 -3.79 -10.27 -3.58
C PHE A 93 -4.68 -11.48 -3.28
N TRP A 94 -4.43 -12.54 -4.05
CA TRP A 94 -4.99 -13.86 -3.76
C TRP A 94 -4.29 -14.44 -2.52
N VAL A 95 -5.09 -14.88 -1.55
CA VAL A 95 -4.62 -15.62 -0.39
C VAL A 95 -4.97 -17.09 -0.63
N PRO A 96 -3.99 -17.95 -0.97
CA PRO A 96 -4.24 -19.36 -1.20
C PRO A 96 -4.80 -20.03 0.07
N GLY A 97 -5.66 -21.03 -0.13
CA GLY A 97 -6.20 -21.83 0.97
C GLY A 97 -5.11 -22.67 1.65
N GLU A 98 -5.31 -22.97 2.93
CA GLU A 98 -4.33 -23.67 3.77
C GLU A 98 -4.05 -25.11 3.29
N ILE A 99 -5.05 -25.75 2.68
CA ILE A 99 -5.00 -27.13 2.20
C ILE A 99 -4.87 -27.18 0.67
N ASN A 100 -5.51 -26.26 -0.05
CA ASN A 100 -5.50 -26.20 -1.50
C ASN A 100 -5.33 -24.75 -1.97
N ALA A 101 -4.26 -24.48 -2.73
CA ALA A 101 -3.98 -23.16 -3.28
C ALA A 101 -5.09 -22.65 -4.22
N ALA A 102 -5.88 -23.55 -4.81
CA ALA A 102 -7.02 -23.22 -5.66
C ALA A 102 -8.27 -22.78 -4.87
N GLU A 103 -8.39 -23.15 -3.58
CA GLU A 103 -9.51 -22.78 -2.70
C GLU A 103 -9.17 -21.56 -1.82
N GLY A 104 -8.48 -20.60 -2.42
CA GLY A 104 -8.13 -19.34 -1.77
C GLY A 104 -9.28 -18.32 -1.76
N LYS A 105 -8.96 -17.14 -1.21
CA LYS A 105 -9.84 -15.97 -1.23
C LYS A 105 -9.05 -14.73 -1.61
N TRP A 106 -9.72 -13.79 -2.26
CA TRP A 106 -9.15 -12.45 -2.45
C TRP A 106 -9.14 -11.71 -1.12
N GLU A 107 -8.02 -11.06 -0.81
CA GLU A 107 -7.96 -10.17 0.35
C GLU A 107 -8.97 -9.02 0.20
N PRO A 108 -9.57 -8.55 1.31
CA PRO A 108 -10.39 -7.35 1.27
C PRO A 108 -9.51 -6.13 0.99
N VAL A 109 -10.12 -5.10 0.39
CA VAL A 109 -9.46 -3.80 0.28
C VAL A 109 -9.41 -3.18 1.67
N ASP A 110 -8.21 -3.03 2.19
CA ASP A 110 -7.93 -2.38 3.45
C ASP A 110 -6.86 -1.32 3.22
N LEU A 111 -7.21 -0.06 3.47
CA LEU A 111 -6.35 1.09 3.28
C LEU A 111 -6.53 2.04 4.47
N PRO A 112 -5.65 2.00 5.47
CA PRO A 112 -5.75 2.88 6.61
C PRO A 112 -5.49 4.33 6.20
N GLU A 113 -6.26 5.24 6.80
CA GLU A 113 -6.03 6.67 6.65
C GLU A 113 -4.65 7.06 7.23
N PRO A 114 -3.89 7.93 6.55
CA PRO A 114 -2.64 8.45 7.08
C PRO A 114 -2.93 9.27 8.34
N ALA A 115 -2.00 9.22 9.30
CA ALA A 115 -2.07 10.10 10.45
C ALA A 115 -2.10 11.56 9.99
N PRO A 116 -2.86 12.44 10.67
CA PRO A 116 -2.84 13.86 10.37
C PRO A 116 -1.41 14.38 10.48
N LEU A 117 -1.07 15.35 9.61
CA LEU A 117 0.19 16.06 9.74
C LEU A 117 0.12 16.87 11.05
N VAL A 118 0.86 16.43 12.06
CA VAL A 118 1.15 17.27 13.22
C VAL A 118 2.17 18.27 12.73
N GLU A 119 1.83 19.56 12.71
CA GLU A 119 2.82 20.60 12.42
C GLU A 119 3.93 20.47 13.47
N ALA A 120 5.18 20.41 13.00
CA ALA A 120 6.34 20.14 13.85
C ALA A 120 6.75 21.38 14.65
N ASP A 121 5.81 21.98 15.36
CA ASP A 121 6.04 23.06 16.29
C ASP A 121 5.52 22.62 17.67
N GLU A 122 6.46 22.56 18.61
CA GLU A 122 6.29 22.40 20.06
C GLU A 122 5.94 20.99 20.59
N GLU A 123 6.96 20.13 20.76
CA GLU A 123 7.17 19.26 21.95
C GLU A 123 8.33 18.26 21.70
N LEU A 124 9.54 18.79 21.55
CA LEU A 124 10.78 18.04 21.85
C LEU A 124 11.35 18.48 23.22
N SER A 125 10.47 18.84 24.15
CA SER A 125 10.81 19.17 25.53
C SER A 125 10.00 18.28 26.48
N GLU A 126 10.72 17.66 27.41
CA GLU A 126 10.17 17.00 28.61
C GLU A 126 9.63 15.57 28.44
N ALA A 127 10.54 14.66 28.08
CA ALA A 127 10.62 13.39 28.82
C ALA A 127 11.98 13.36 29.51
N GLU A 128 12.01 14.02 30.67
CA GLU A 128 13.13 14.10 31.57
C GLU A 128 13.73 12.72 31.88
N HIS A 129 15.05 12.71 31.86
CA HIS A 129 15.87 11.81 32.68
C HIS A 129 15.46 11.95 34.17
N ALA A 130 14.45 11.21 34.59
CA ALA A 130 14.13 11.00 35.99
C ALA A 130 14.37 9.53 36.35
N ASP A 131 15.63 9.18 36.58
CA ASP A 131 16.01 8.45 37.80
C ASP A 131 17.49 8.68 38.08
N ALA A 132 17.72 9.72 38.90
CA ALA A 132 18.98 9.95 39.56
C ALA A 132 19.25 8.79 40.53
N GLY A 133 20.50 8.37 40.58
CA GLY A 133 20.89 7.15 41.26
C GLY A 133 20.59 7.09 42.76
N ALA A 134 20.51 5.86 43.26
CA ALA A 134 20.73 5.51 44.66
C ALA A 134 21.51 4.18 44.74
N PRO A 135 22.27 3.95 45.83
CA PRO A 135 23.60 3.37 45.77
C PRO A 135 23.65 1.84 45.90
N ARG A 136 24.78 1.28 45.44
CA ARG A 136 25.26 -0.08 45.72
C ARG A 136 25.20 -0.40 47.22
N ALA A 137 24.45 -1.43 47.59
CA ALA A 137 24.61 -2.14 48.86
C ALA A 137 25.35 -3.47 48.61
N ASP A 138 26.65 -3.45 48.84
CA ASP A 138 27.51 -4.62 48.93
C ASP A 138 27.14 -5.40 50.21
N LYS A 139 26.48 -6.55 50.07
CA LYS A 139 26.36 -7.51 51.18
C LYS A 139 27.42 -8.58 51.00
N GLY A 140 28.58 -8.32 51.60
CA GLY A 140 29.65 -9.29 51.81
C GLY A 140 29.12 -10.59 52.40
N LYS A 141 29.35 -11.68 51.67
CA LYS A 141 29.12 -13.05 52.13
C LYS A 141 30.48 -13.60 52.58
N ALA A 142 30.88 -13.25 53.80
CA ALA A 142 32.03 -13.88 54.44
C ALA A 142 31.68 -15.32 54.82
N ARG A 143 32.41 -16.26 54.22
CA ARG A 143 32.58 -17.62 54.71
C ARG A 143 33.72 -17.61 55.74
N ALA A 144 33.45 -18.04 56.96
CA ALA A 144 34.31 -18.82 57.86
C ALA A 144 33.63 -18.89 59.23
#